data_AF-A0A967BST9-F1
#
_entry.id   AF-A0A967BST9-F1
#
_cell.length_a   1.000
_cell.length_b   1.000
_cell.length_c   1.000
_cell.angle_alpha   90.00
_cell.angle_beta   90.00
_cell.angle_gamma   90.00
#
_symmetry.space_group_name_H-M   'P 1'
#
loop_
_entity.id
_entity.type
_entity.pdbx_description
1 polymer ?
#
loop_
_entity_poly.entity_id
_entity_poly.type
_entity_poly.pdbx_seq_one_letter_code
_entity_poly.pdbx_strand_id
1 'polypeptide(L)'
;MTQLTEDTLRKILKDEIKVATKNDLGAFATKNDLGAFATKDDLGAFATKENLLALKDYVDQRFNELEEKMFTKQDYMDHIAYLDRMITESDKAAIDREVYADRYSRLDDKVADHEKRLKSIGA
;
A
#
# COMPACT_ATOMS: atom_id res chain seq x y z
N MET A 1 78.07 41.81 -38.20
CA MET A 1 76.71 41.50 -37.69
C MET A 1 75.84 41.19 -38.88
N THR A 2 75.54 39.91 -39.11
CA THR A 2 74.71 39.46 -40.23
C THR A 2 73.27 39.91 -39.97
N GLN A 3 72.73 40.78 -40.81
CA GLN A 3 71.32 41.16 -40.71
C GLN A 3 70.47 39.98 -41.17
N LEU A 4 69.67 39.42 -40.26
CA LEU A 4 68.61 38.50 -40.61
C LEU A 4 67.64 39.22 -41.55
N THR A 5 67.45 38.68 -42.76
CA THR A 5 66.48 39.22 -43.71
C THR A 5 65.07 38.91 -43.23
N GLU A 6 64.10 39.76 -43.59
CA GLU A 6 62.69 39.59 -43.21
C GLU A 6 62.14 38.22 -43.65
N ASP A 7 62.60 37.71 -44.79
CA ASP A 7 62.23 36.39 -45.30
C ASP A 7 62.74 35.24 -44.42
N THR A 8 63.94 35.40 -43.84
CA THR A 8 64.51 34.40 -42.94
C THR A 8 63.72 34.35 -41.63
N LEU A 9 63.31 35.52 -41.11
CA LEU A 9 62.46 35.63 -39.92
C LEU A 9 61.08 35.01 -40.16
N ARG A 10 60.45 35.27 -41.32
CA ARG A 10 59.15 34.70 -41.71
C ARG A 10 59.17 33.18 -41.79
N LYS A 11 60.26 32.61 -42.33
CA LYS A 11 60.42 31.16 -42.44
C LYS A 11 60.56 30.51 -41.06
N ILE A 12 61.40 31.07 -40.17
CA ILE A 12 61.56 30.59 -38.79
C ILE A 12 60.22 30.63 -38.04
N LEU A 13 59.46 31.73 -38.17
CA LEU A 13 58.16 31.86 -37.49
C LEU A 13 57.12 30.83 -37.96
N LYS A 14 57.21 30.36 -39.21
CA LYS A 14 56.24 29.45 -39.81
C LYS A 14 56.61 27.97 -39.60
N ASP A 15 57.91 27.67 -39.62
CA ASP A 15 58.41 26.29 -39.59
C ASP A 15 58.82 25.83 -38.18
N GLU A 16 59.32 26.74 -37.32
CA GLU A 16 59.81 26.40 -35.96
C GLU A 16 58.83 26.77 -34.85
N ILE A 17 57.94 27.75 -35.09
CA ILE A 17 56.94 28.19 -34.11
C ILE A 17 55.55 27.71 -34.55
N LYS A 18 55.09 26.59 -33.99
CA LYS A 18 53.69 26.15 -34.16
C LYS A 18 52.75 27.05 -33.36
N VAL A 19 52.13 28.00 -34.04
CA VAL A 19 51.01 28.78 -33.51
C VAL A 19 49.69 28.18 -33.99
N ALA A 20 48.70 28.11 -33.11
CA ALA A 20 47.35 27.76 -33.51
C ALA A 20 46.78 28.84 -34.44
N THR A 21 46.22 28.42 -35.56
CA THR A 21 45.52 29.26 -36.54
C THR A 21 44.01 29.25 -36.28
N LYS A 22 43.27 30.17 -36.92
CA LYS A 22 41.80 30.17 -36.83
C LYS A 22 41.19 28.86 -37.33
N ASN A 23 41.79 28.22 -38.31
CA ASN A 23 41.33 26.94 -38.84
C ASN A 23 41.52 25.81 -37.81
N ASP A 24 42.58 25.87 -36.99
CA ASP A 24 42.82 24.90 -35.92
C ASP A 24 41.75 24.99 -34.81
N LEU A 25 41.14 26.17 -34.63
CA LEU A 25 40.07 26.39 -33.65
C LEU A 25 38.67 26.02 -34.17
N GLY A 26 38.49 25.89 -35.48
CA GLY A 26 37.18 25.63 -36.10
C GLY A 26 36.57 24.26 -35.77
N ALA A 27 37.38 23.32 -35.28
CA ALA A 27 36.93 21.99 -34.85
C ALA A 27 36.47 21.94 -33.38
N PHE A 28 36.67 23.01 -32.60
CA PHE A 28 36.28 23.05 -31.19
C PHE A 28 34.84 23.54 -31.03
N ALA A 29 34.10 22.91 -30.13
CA ALA A 29 32.81 23.42 -29.68
C ALA A 29 32.98 24.79 -29.01
N THR A 30 32.10 25.72 -29.37
CA THR A 30 31.97 27.04 -28.76
C THR A 30 31.08 26.99 -27.53
N LYS A 31 31.09 28.05 -26.73
CA LYS A 31 30.16 28.18 -25.59
C LYS A 31 28.70 28.12 -26.01
N ASN A 32 28.39 28.61 -27.21
CA ASN A 32 27.02 28.63 -27.72
C ASN A 32 26.54 27.21 -28.07
N ASP A 33 27.45 26.32 -28.51
CA ASP A 33 27.11 24.92 -28.83
C ASP A 33 26.68 24.13 -27.58
N LEU A 34 27.12 24.56 -26.39
CA LEU A 34 26.77 23.93 -25.11
C LEU A 34 25.48 24.46 -24.48
N GLY A 35 24.94 25.59 -24.97
CA GLY A 35 23.81 26.29 -24.33
C GLY A 35 22.49 25.51 -24.32
N ALA A 36 22.34 24.50 -25.18
CA ALA A 36 21.16 23.65 -25.24
C ALA A 36 21.23 22.39 -24.35
N PHE A 37 22.38 22.12 -23.71
CA PHE A 37 22.53 20.95 -22.85
C PHE A 37 21.97 21.21 -21.45
N ALA A 38 21.19 20.25 -20.95
CA ALA A 38 20.78 20.24 -19.55
C ALA A 38 22.01 20.16 -18.62
N THR A 39 21.96 20.93 -17.55
CA THR A 39 22.93 20.93 -16.47
C THR A 39 22.59 19.86 -15.44
N LYS A 40 23.49 19.62 -14.48
CA LYS A 40 23.21 18.72 -13.35
C LYS A 40 22.07 19.24 -12.47
N ASP A 41 21.93 20.56 -12.36
CA ASP A 41 20.90 21.18 -11.55
C ASP A 41 19.51 20.96 -12.18
N ASP A 42 19.41 20.98 -13.51
CA ASP A 42 18.18 20.65 -14.24
C ASP A 42 17.70 19.21 -13.97
N LEU A 43 18.64 18.30 -13.71
CA LEU A 43 18.35 16.89 -13.46
C LEU A 43 18.01 16.59 -11.99
N GLY A 44 18.30 17.50 -11.06
CA GLY A 44 18.14 17.27 -9.62
C GLY A 44 16.69 17.10 -9.15
N ALA A 45 15.72 17.59 -9.95
CA ALA A 45 14.29 17.48 -9.62
C ALA A 45 13.65 16.14 -10.03
N PHE A 46 14.37 15.30 -10.79
CA PHE A 46 13.82 14.03 -11.27
C PHE A 46 13.90 12.94 -10.20
N ALA A 47 12.83 12.15 -10.09
CA ALA A 47 12.84 10.95 -9.27
C ALA A 47 13.89 9.95 -9.77
N THR A 48 14.65 9.39 -8.85
CA THR A 48 15.65 8.35 -9.12
C THR A 48 15.04 6.96 -9.02
N LYS A 49 15.80 5.95 -9.45
CA LYS A 49 15.39 4.54 -9.30
C LYS A 49 15.20 4.16 -7.83
N GLU A 50 16.05 4.70 -6.95
CA GLU A 50 15.98 4.49 -5.51
C GLU A 50 14.69 5.08 -4.93
N ASN A 51 14.23 6.24 -5.42
CA ASN A 51 12.93 6.78 -5.01
C ASN A 51 11.77 5.84 -5.37
N LEU A 52 11.81 5.23 -6.57
CA LEU A 52 10.78 4.28 -7.00
C LEU A 52 10.82 2.98 -6.21
N LEU A 53 12.01 2.47 -5.88
CA LEU A 53 12.18 1.29 -5.02
C LEU A 53 11.63 1.56 -3.62
N ALA A 54 11.97 2.70 -3.02
CA ALA A 54 11.45 3.10 -1.72
C ALA A 54 9.90 3.22 -1.73
N LEU A 55 9.34 3.78 -2.81
CA LEU A 55 7.88 3.85 -2.97
C LEU A 55 7.26 2.45 -3.12
N LYS A 56 7.88 1.56 -3.89
CA LYS A 56 7.44 0.18 -4.05
C LYS A 56 7.41 -0.53 -2.70
N ASP A 57 8.50 -0.46 -1.94
CA ASP A 57 8.62 -1.12 -0.64
C ASP A 57 7.58 -0.56 0.36
N TYR A 58 7.37 0.76 0.35
CA TYR A 58 6.31 1.39 1.13
C TYR A 58 4.92 0.88 0.74
N VAL A 59 4.61 0.83 -0.57
CA VAL A 59 3.30 0.36 -1.05
C VAL A 59 3.10 -1.11 -0.69
N ASP A 60 4.09 -1.96 -0.89
CA ASP A 60 4.03 -3.39 -0.55
C ASP A 60 3.80 -3.60 0.95
N GLN A 61 4.52 -2.86 1.81
CA GLN A 61 4.31 -2.90 3.24
C GLN A 61 2.87 -2.51 3.61
N ARG A 62 2.39 -1.37 3.08
CA ARG A 62 1.04 -0.86 3.37
C ARG A 62 -0.04 -1.79 2.84
N PHE A 63 0.20 -2.46 1.72
CA PHE A 63 -0.71 -3.44 1.16
C PHE A 63 -0.80 -4.68 2.05
N ASN A 64 0.34 -5.24 2.48
CA ASN A 64 0.38 -6.40 3.36
C ASN A 64 -0.30 -6.12 4.72
N GLU A 65 -0.06 -4.94 5.31
CA GLU A 65 -0.73 -4.51 6.55
C GLU A 65 -2.25 -4.41 6.42
N LEU A 66 -2.75 -4.06 5.23
CA LEU A 66 -4.19 -4.05 4.94
C LEU A 66 -4.72 -5.47 4.80
N GLU A 67 -4.02 -6.33 4.06
CA GLU A 67 -4.40 -7.72 3.85
C GLU A 67 -4.52 -8.48 5.17
N GLU A 68 -3.58 -8.30 6.11
CA GLU A 68 -3.63 -8.91 7.45
C GLU A 68 -4.85 -8.46 8.29
N LYS A 69 -5.35 -7.24 8.06
CA LYS A 69 -6.49 -6.68 8.82
C LYS A 69 -7.84 -6.97 8.17
N MET A 70 -7.85 -7.47 6.94
CA MET A 70 -9.07 -7.75 6.20
C MET A 70 -9.62 -9.12 6.59
N PHE A 71 -10.89 -9.17 6.99
CA PHE A 71 -11.62 -10.43 7.05
C PHE A 71 -11.67 -11.03 5.65
N THR A 72 -11.17 -12.25 5.52
CA THR A 72 -11.28 -13.00 4.28
C THR A 72 -12.73 -13.43 4.08
N LYS A 73 -13.06 -13.82 2.84
CA LYS A 73 -14.34 -14.43 2.56
C LYS A 73 -14.60 -15.63 3.49
N GLN A 74 -13.57 -16.41 3.81
CA GLN A 74 -13.70 -17.55 4.72
C GLN A 74 -14.05 -17.10 6.14
N ASP A 75 -13.40 -16.06 6.66
CA ASP A 75 -13.68 -15.55 8.00
C ASP A 75 -15.14 -15.07 8.14
N TYR A 76 -15.69 -14.43 7.09
CA TYR A 76 -17.11 -14.09 7.05
C TYR A 76 -18.02 -15.31 7.02
N MET A 77 -17.66 -16.33 6.24
CA MET A 77 -18.44 -17.57 6.17
C MET A 77 -18.44 -18.30 7.52
N ASP A 78 -17.30 -18.33 8.21
CA ASP A 78 -17.17 -18.93 9.54
C ASP A 78 -18.00 -18.15 10.57
N HIS A 79 -18.01 -16.81 10.49
CA HIS A 79 -18.83 -15.99 11.36
C HIS A 79 -20.34 -16.19 11.11
N ILE A 80 -20.77 -16.29 9.84
CA ILE A 80 -22.15 -16.61 9.49
C ILE A 80 -22.55 -17.98 10.04
N ALA A 81 -21.70 -19.00 9.86
CA ALA A 81 -21.97 -20.34 10.39
C ALA A 81 -22.06 -20.36 11.93
N TYR A 82 -21.23 -19.56 12.61
CA TYR A 82 -21.33 -19.37 14.06
C TYR A 82 -22.67 -18.73 14.46
N LEU A 83 -23.10 -17.68 13.77
CA LEU A 83 -24.38 -17.02 14.04
C LEU A 83 -25.57 -17.95 13.78
N ASP A 84 -25.56 -18.71 12.69
CA ASP A 84 -26.60 -19.69 12.37
C ASP A 84 -26.73 -20.74 13.48
N ARG A 85 -25.60 -21.20 14.03
CA ARG A 85 -25.59 -22.12 15.16
C ARG A 85 -26.18 -21.49 16.42
N MET A 86 -25.77 -20.26 16.74
CA MET A 86 -26.28 -19.53 17.91
C MET A 86 -27.79 -19.29 17.81
N ILE A 87 -28.30 -18.92 16.64
CA ILE A 87 -29.73 -18.77 16.37
C ILE A 87 -30.45 -20.11 16.60
N THR A 88 -29.94 -21.19 16.02
CA THR A 88 -30.51 -22.53 16.18
C THR A 88 -30.59 -22.98 17.65
N GLU A 89 -29.54 -22.71 18.43
CA GLU A 89 -29.50 -23.04 19.86
C GLU A 89 -30.48 -22.17 20.67
N SER A 90 -30.59 -20.88 20.32
CA SER A 90 -31.56 -19.96 20.92
C SER A 90 -33.00 -20.40 20.65
N ASP A 91 -33.32 -20.80 19.42
CA ASP A 91 -34.66 -21.25 19.03
C ASP A 91 -35.06 -22.53 19.80
N LYS A 92 -34.14 -23.49 19.94
CA LYS A 92 -34.37 -24.69 20.76
C LYS A 92 -34.66 -24.33 22.22
N ALA A 93 -33.87 -23.43 22.80
CA ALA A 93 -34.06 -22.99 24.18
C ALA A 93 -35.36 -22.20 24.38
N ALA A 94 -35.86 -21.51 23.35
CA ALA A 94 -37.16 -20.84 23.38
C ALA A 94 -38.31 -21.87 23.40
N ILE A 95 -38.25 -22.87 22.52
CA ILE A 95 -39.23 -23.97 22.45
C ILE A 95 -39.27 -24.73 23.78
N ASP A 96 -38.11 -25.11 24.32
CA ASP A 96 -38.06 -25.85 25.59
C ASP A 96 -38.73 -25.05 26.72
N ARG A 97 -38.45 -23.74 26.81
CA ARG A 97 -39.08 -22.86 27.80
C ARG A 97 -40.59 -22.79 27.65
N GLU A 98 -41.10 -22.70 26.43
CA GLU A 98 -42.54 -22.69 26.16
C GLU A 98 -43.20 -24.01 26.59
N VAL A 99 -42.59 -25.16 26.27
CA VAL A 99 -43.08 -26.48 26.67
C VAL A 99 -43.06 -26.66 28.20
N TYR A 100 -42.03 -26.14 28.88
CA TYR A 100 -42.01 -26.16 30.34
C TYR A 100 -43.12 -25.28 30.92
N ALA A 101 -43.35 -24.08 30.39
CA ALA A 101 -44.40 -23.18 30.85
C ALA A 101 -45.81 -23.81 30.72
N ASP A 102 -46.13 -24.44 29.59
CA ASP A 102 -47.41 -25.15 29.40
C ASP A 102 -47.56 -26.32 30.39
N ARG A 103 -46.48 -27.08 30.63
CA ARG A 103 -46.50 -28.18 31.62
C ARG A 103 -46.74 -27.69 33.04
N TYR A 104 -46.11 -26.59 33.45
CA TYR A 104 -46.34 -25.99 34.77
C TYR A 104 -47.79 -25.51 34.90
N SER A 105 -48.33 -24.81 33.91
CA SER A 105 -49.73 -24.34 33.94
C SER A 105 -50.72 -25.50 34.11
N ARG A 106 -50.55 -26.60 33.37
CA ARG A 106 -51.41 -27.78 33.50
C ARG A 106 -51.27 -28.48 34.85
N LEU A 107 -50.09 -28.43 35.45
CA LEU A 107 -49.86 -29.01 36.78
C LEU A 107 -50.56 -28.16 37.85
N ASP A 108 -50.46 -26.83 37.74
CA ASP A 108 -51.15 -25.89 38.62
C ASP A 108 -52.67 -26.10 38.56
N ASP A 109 -53.25 -26.27 37.36
CA ASP A 109 -54.67 -26.58 37.19
C ASP A 109 -55.07 -27.89 37.89
N LYS A 110 -54.25 -28.94 37.75
CA LYS A 110 -54.48 -30.24 38.41
C LYS A 110 -54.36 -30.15 39.92
N VAL A 111 -53.36 -29.43 40.43
CA VAL A 111 -53.17 -29.20 41.87
C VAL A 111 -54.38 -28.45 42.42
N ALA A 112 -54.84 -27.40 41.75
CA ALA A 112 -56.03 -26.65 42.14
C ALA A 112 -57.30 -27.53 42.17
N ASP A 113 -57.49 -28.44 41.21
CA ASP A 113 -58.58 -29.41 41.24
C ASP A 113 -58.45 -30.39 42.41
N HIS A 114 -57.26 -30.96 42.62
CA HIS A 114 -57.01 -31.87 43.74
C HIS A 114 -57.26 -31.21 45.10
N GLU A 115 -56.85 -29.95 45.29
CA GLU A 115 -57.12 -29.19 46.50
C GLU A 115 -58.61 -28.99 46.75
N LYS A 116 -59.40 -28.68 45.71
CA LYS A 116 -60.86 -28.57 45.81
C LYS A 116 -61.48 -29.91 46.25
N ARG A 117 -61.05 -31.01 45.63
CA ARG A 117 -61.54 -32.36 45.94
C ARG A 117 -61.21 -32.78 47.39
N LEU A 118 -60.00 -32.49 47.86
CA LEU A 118 -59.61 -32.78 49.24
C LEU A 118 -60.45 -32.00 50.26
N LYS A 119 -60.72 -30.71 50.01
CA LYS A 119 -61.60 -29.90 50.86
C LYS A 119 -63.03 -30.45 50.92
N SER A 120 -63.55 -30.97 49.82
CA SER A 120 -64.90 -31.57 49.80
C SER A 120 -65.04 -32.92 50.51
N ILE A 121 -63.93 -33.61 50.79
CA ILE A 121 -63.94 -34.91 51.51
C ILE A 121 -63.78 -34.71 53.02
N GLY A 122 -63.15 -33.61 53.44
CA GLY A 122 -62.93 -33.27 54.85
C GLY A 122 -64.03 -32.44 55.52
N ALA A 123 -65.11 -32.12 54.80
CA ALA A 123 -66.31 -31.43 55.28
C ALA A 123 -67.48 -32.42 55.32
#